data_AF-A0A971ELP6-F1
#
_entry.id   AF-A0A971ELP6-F1
#
_cell.length_a   1.000
_cell.length_b   1.000
_cell.length_c   1.000
_cell.angle_alpha   90.00
_cell.angle_beta   90.00
_cell.angle_gamma   90.00
#
_symmetry.space_group_name_H-M   'P 1'
#
loop_
_entity.id
_entity.type
_entity.pdbx_description
1 polymer ?
#
loop_
_entity_poly.entity_id
_entity_poly.type
_entity_poly.pdbx_seq_one_letter_code
_entity_poly.pdbx_strand_id
1 'polypeptide(L)'
;MNKSARIISNVVYGIGVAMVATLVFVALFGSNQVTNPDAMIPYTWKELAFMWLAIGTLPMLLACMAVYRYNEIKNSTNKKRNFLLIFLPGFICGACAMFIIGLLIYEFVRSILLY
;
A
#
# COMPACT_ATOMS: atom_id res chain seq x y z
N MET A 1 9.26 13.01 24.86
CA MET A 1 8.59 12.01 24.00
C MET A 1 9.00 10.61 24.46
N ASN A 2 8.06 9.69 24.70
CA ASN A 2 8.38 8.37 25.25
C ASN A 2 9.16 7.52 24.23
N LYS A 3 10.37 7.09 24.59
CA LYS A 3 11.24 6.25 23.73
C LYS A 3 10.51 5.01 23.23
N SER A 4 9.63 4.43 24.03
CA SER A 4 8.83 3.24 23.69
C SER A 4 7.89 3.48 22.51
N ALA A 5 7.20 4.62 22.44
CA ALA A 5 6.27 4.92 21.34
C ALA A 5 6.99 5.07 19.99
N ARG A 6 8.21 5.62 20.01
CA ARG A 6 9.08 5.72 18.83
C ARG A 6 9.55 4.34 18.34
N ILE A 7 9.91 3.45 19.26
CA ILE A 7 10.32 2.07 18.90
C ILE A 7 9.13 1.31 18.30
N ILE A 8 7.96 1.36 18.93
CA ILE A 8 6.75 0.65 18.46
C ILE A 8 6.38 1.13 17.06
N SER A 9 6.32 2.45 16.84
CA SER A 9 6.00 3.00 15.50
C SER A 9 7.02 2.60 14.43
N ASN A 10 8.31 2.58 14.75
CA ASN A 10 9.34 2.11 13.80
C ASN A 10 9.18 0.62 13.47
N VAL A 11 8.87 -0.23 14.45
CA VAL A 11 8.66 -1.67 14.23
C VAL A 11 7.43 -1.91 13.37
N VAL A 12 6.30 -1.28 13.69
CA VAL A 12 5.06 -1.38 12.91
C VAL A 12 5.28 -0.90 11.47
N TYR A 13 5.96 0.22 11.29
CA TYR A 13 6.32 0.72 9.98
C TYR A 13 7.25 -0.25 9.23
N GLY A 14 8.28 -0.78 9.89
CA GLY A 14 9.21 -1.74 9.27
C GLY A 14 8.50 -3.01 8.77
N ILE A 15 7.58 -3.57 9.57
CA ILE A 15 6.75 -4.70 9.16
C ILE A 15 5.86 -4.31 7.96
N GLY A 16 5.24 -3.13 8.02
CA GLY A 16 4.42 -2.62 6.92
C GLY A 16 5.22 -2.46 5.62
N VAL A 17 6.43 -1.91 5.67
CA VAL A 17 7.32 -1.79 4.50
C VAL A 17 7.68 -3.16 3.94
N ALA A 18 8.01 -4.12 4.80
CA ALA A 18 8.34 -5.48 4.37
C ALA A 18 7.16 -6.15 3.66
N MET A 19 5.93 -6.02 4.21
CA MET A 19 4.72 -6.54 3.58
C MET A 19 4.42 -5.85 2.24
N VAL A 20 4.57 -4.53 2.15
CA VAL A 20 4.38 -3.81 0.89
C VAL A 20 5.42 -4.26 -0.15
N ALA A 21 6.68 -4.42 0.25
CA ALA A 21 7.73 -4.87 -0.65
C ALA A 21 7.47 -6.28 -1.19
N THR A 22 7.04 -7.22 -0.34
CA THR A 22 6.71 -8.59 -0.78
C THR A 22 5.48 -8.61 -1.69
N LEU A 23 4.43 -7.87 -1.34
CA LEU A 23 3.23 -7.79 -2.17
C LEU A 23 3.50 -7.11 -3.53
N VAL A 24 4.32 -6.06 -3.57
CA VAL A 24 4.74 -5.43 -4.83
C VAL A 24 5.55 -6.41 -5.68
N PHE A 25 6.43 -7.19 -5.06
CA PHE A 25 7.19 -8.21 -5.77
C PHE A 25 6.26 -9.28 -6.39
N VAL A 26 5.26 -9.74 -5.64
CA VAL A 26 4.23 -10.67 -6.15
C VAL A 26 3.36 -10.00 -7.23
N ALA A 27 3.02 -8.72 -7.10
CA ALA A 27 2.25 -8.01 -8.09
C ALA A 27 2.99 -7.87 -9.43
N LEU A 28 4.33 -7.72 -9.41
CA LEU A 28 5.15 -7.58 -10.62
C LEU A 28 5.53 -8.94 -11.23
N PHE A 29 6.02 -9.87 -10.41
CA PHE A 29 6.58 -11.16 -10.84
C PHE A 29 5.67 -12.36 -10.60
N GLY A 30 4.52 -12.17 -9.97
CA GLY A 30 3.57 -13.23 -9.67
C GLY A 30 3.00 -13.90 -10.92
N SER A 31 2.63 -15.16 -10.75
CA SER A 31 2.00 -15.95 -11.80
C SER A 31 0.60 -15.40 -12.14
N ASN A 32 0.24 -15.40 -13.42
CA ASN A 32 -1.12 -15.15 -13.88
C ASN A 32 -2.04 -16.36 -13.67
N GLN A 33 -1.57 -17.38 -12.96
CA GLN A 33 -2.38 -18.54 -12.62
C GLN A 33 -3.49 -18.12 -11.66
N VAL A 34 -4.71 -18.51 -12.01
CA VAL A 34 -5.89 -18.32 -11.16
C VAL A 34 -5.69 -19.13 -9.89
N THR A 35 -5.84 -18.47 -8.74
CA THR A 35 -5.58 -19.08 -7.44
C THR A 35 -6.60 -20.17 -7.14
N ASN A 36 -7.89 -19.86 -7.35
CA ASN A 36 -9.01 -20.77 -7.21
C ASN A 36 -9.91 -20.67 -8.46
N PRO A 37 -9.82 -21.63 -9.39
CA PRO A 37 -10.67 -21.63 -10.59
C PRO A 37 -12.15 -21.86 -10.27
N ASP A 38 -12.45 -22.48 -9.14
CA ASP A 38 -13.83 -22.75 -8.68
C ASP A 38 -14.46 -21.58 -7.89
N ALA A 39 -13.75 -20.45 -7.75
CA ALA A 39 -14.28 -19.28 -7.09
C ALA A 39 -15.25 -18.51 -8.01
N MET A 40 -16.31 -17.94 -7.43
CA MET A 40 -17.30 -17.12 -8.14
C MET A 40 -16.67 -15.92 -8.88
N ILE A 41 -15.49 -15.45 -8.42
CA ILE A 41 -14.64 -14.50 -9.15
C ILE A 41 -13.20 -15.06 -9.14
N PRO A 42 -12.70 -15.57 -10.28
CA PRO A 42 -11.37 -16.16 -10.36
C PRO A 42 -10.29 -15.07 -10.37
N TYR A 43 -9.72 -14.76 -9.21
CA TYR A 43 -8.60 -13.83 -9.10
C TYR A 43 -7.24 -14.53 -9.26
N THR A 44 -6.37 -13.90 -10.02
CA THR A 44 -4.95 -14.27 -10.11
C THR A 44 -4.17 -13.83 -8.87
N TRP A 45 -3.01 -14.44 -8.63
CA TRP A 45 -2.11 -14.03 -7.54
C TRP A 45 -1.71 -12.55 -7.60
N LYS A 46 -1.61 -12.00 -8.81
CA LYS A 46 -1.31 -10.60 -9.04
C LYS A 46 -2.46 -9.69 -8.61
N GLU A 47 -3.68 -10.00 -9.02
CA GLU A 47 -4.85 -9.21 -8.65
C GLU A 47 -5.10 -9.27 -7.14
N LEU A 48 -4.91 -10.43 -6.53
CA LEU A 48 -5.02 -10.59 -5.08
C LEU A 48 -3.99 -9.71 -4.35
N ALA A 49 -2.72 -9.72 -4.81
CA ALA A 49 -1.68 -8.86 -4.24
C ALA A 49 -2.00 -7.37 -4.42
N PHE A 50 -2.54 -6.97 -5.58
CA PHE A 50 -2.99 -5.60 -5.84
C PHE A 50 -4.14 -5.18 -4.91
N MET A 51 -5.13 -6.04 -4.68
CA MET A 51 -6.22 -5.78 -3.75
C MET A 51 -5.71 -5.62 -2.31
N TRP A 52 -4.80 -6.49 -1.89
CA TRP A 52 -4.16 -6.40 -0.57
C TRP A 52 -3.35 -5.11 -0.39
N LEU A 53 -2.63 -4.68 -1.43
CA LEU A 53 -1.91 -3.39 -1.42
C LEU A 53 -2.87 -2.21 -1.28
N ALA A 54 -4.02 -2.26 -1.96
CA ALA A 54 -5.02 -1.20 -1.89
C ALA A 54 -5.69 -1.13 -0.51
N ILE A 55 -6.05 -2.26 0.09
CA ILE A 55 -6.60 -2.30 1.46
C ILE A 55 -5.54 -1.82 2.47
N GLY A 56 -4.28 -2.22 2.27
CA GLY A 56 -3.14 -1.83 3.11
C GLY A 56 -2.78 -0.34 3.07
N THR A 57 -3.34 0.44 2.13
CA THR A 57 -3.02 1.88 1.97
C THR A 57 -3.36 2.70 3.22
N LEU A 58 -4.51 2.45 3.83
CA LEU A 58 -4.97 3.17 5.03
C LEU A 58 -4.05 2.93 6.25
N PRO A 59 -3.79 1.68 6.68
CA PRO A 59 -2.88 1.43 7.79
C PRO A 59 -1.46 1.88 7.48
N MET A 60 -1.01 1.79 6.22
CA MET A 60 0.34 2.23 5.84
C MET A 60 0.51 3.74 5.91
N LEU A 61 -0.48 4.53 5.46
CA LEU A 61 -0.46 5.99 5.59
C LEU A 61 -0.44 6.44 7.06
N LEU A 62 -1.22 5.78 7.92
CA LEU A 62 -1.21 6.03 9.36
C LEU A 62 0.17 5.70 9.99
N ALA A 63 0.78 4.58 9.60
CA ALA A 63 2.12 4.21 10.06
C ALA A 63 3.19 5.21 9.59
N CYS A 64 3.14 5.65 8.32
CA CYS A 64 4.04 6.68 7.78
C CYS A 64 3.92 7.99 8.57
N MET A 65 2.70 8.43 8.87
CA MET A 65 2.44 9.67 9.60
C MET A 65 2.88 9.58 11.07
N ALA A 66 2.68 8.43 11.70
CA ALA A 66 3.15 8.14 13.05
C ALA A 66 4.68 8.22 13.13
N VAL A 67 5.41 7.51 12.26
CA VAL A 67 6.89 7.56 12.22
C VAL A 67 7.38 8.97 11.92
N TYR A 68 6.73 9.70 11.00
CA TYR A 68 7.11 11.08 10.71
C TYR A 68 7.01 12.00 11.93
N ARG A 69 5.96 11.85 12.76
CA ARG A 69 5.80 12.61 14.01
C ARG A 69 6.75 12.13 15.11
N TYR A 70 6.83 10.83 15.36
CA TYR A 70 7.58 10.26 16.50
C TYR A 70 9.09 10.24 16.30
N ASN A 71 9.56 10.36 15.06
CA ASN A 71 10.99 10.34 14.79
C ASN A 71 11.56 11.78 14.66
N GLU A 72 10.74 12.81 14.94
CA GLU A 72 11.08 14.25 14.87
C GLU A 72 11.84 14.64 13.60
N ILE A 73 11.57 13.96 12.49
CA ILE A 73 12.29 14.14 11.20
C ILE A 73 12.18 15.57 10.68
N LYS A 74 11.17 16.30 11.15
CA LYS A 74 10.98 17.74 10.93
C LYS A 74 12.22 18.57 11.31
N ASN A 75 13.07 18.09 12.24
CA ASN A 75 14.25 18.79 12.76
C ASN A 75 15.60 18.22 12.28
N SER A 76 15.60 17.30 11.31
CA SER A 76 16.83 16.67 10.79
C SER A 76 17.44 17.42 9.60
N THR A 77 18.77 17.40 9.48
CA THR A 77 19.57 18.10 8.44
C THR A 77 19.18 17.73 7.00
N ASN A 78 18.64 16.52 6.78
CA ASN A 78 18.21 16.01 5.46
C ASN A 78 16.69 15.75 5.40
N LYS A 79 15.88 16.69 5.92
CA LYS A 79 14.42 16.59 6.04
C LYS A 79 13.70 16.11 4.77
N LYS A 80 14.03 16.66 3.60
CA LYS A 80 13.36 16.30 2.33
C LYS A 80 13.58 14.83 1.94
N ARG A 81 14.81 14.31 2.12
CA ARG A 81 15.17 12.95 1.72
C ARG A 81 14.54 11.91 2.66
N ASN A 82 14.58 12.17 3.97
CA ASN A 82 13.94 11.31 4.97
C ASN A 82 12.41 11.29 4.83
N PHE A 83 11.81 12.44 4.53
CA PHE A 83 10.37 12.51 4.26
C PHE A 83 9.98 11.65 3.04
N LEU A 84 10.73 11.77 1.94
CA LEU A 84 10.45 11.04 0.70
C LEU A 84 10.61 9.53 0.90
N LEU A 85 11.67 9.09 1.59
CA LEU A 85 11.90 7.67 1.89
C LEU A 85 10.77 7.07 2.74
N ILE A 86 10.22 7.83 3.69
CA ILE A 86 9.18 7.30 4.58
C ILE A 86 7.82 7.21 3.87
N PHE A 87 7.50 8.19 3.03
CA PHE A 87 6.25 8.23 2.28
C PHE A 87 6.24 7.36 1.02
N LEU A 88 7.40 6.94 0.52
CA LEU A 88 7.53 6.10 -0.67
C LEU A 88 6.60 4.86 -0.67
N PRO A 89 6.59 4.00 0.36
CA PRO A 89 5.67 2.84 0.39
C PRO A 89 4.20 3.25 0.44
N GLY A 90 3.87 4.32 1.17
CA GLY A 90 2.51 4.87 1.20
C GLY A 90 2.05 5.39 -0.17
N PHE A 91 2.96 6.00 -0.93
CA PHE A 91 2.69 6.45 -2.30
C PHE A 91 2.45 5.27 -3.25
N ILE A 92 3.25 4.21 -3.14
CA ILE A 92 3.08 2.99 -3.94
C ILE A 92 1.71 2.34 -3.67
N CYS A 93 1.34 2.17 -2.40
CA CYS A 93 0.00 1.68 -2.04
C CYS A 93 -1.11 2.61 -2.55
N GLY A 94 -0.92 3.93 -2.41
CA GLY A 94 -1.87 4.95 -2.86
C GLY A 94 -2.12 4.90 -4.37
N ALA A 95 -1.06 4.76 -5.17
CA ALA A 95 -1.18 4.60 -6.62
C ALA A 95 -1.95 3.32 -6.99
N CYS A 96 -1.70 2.22 -6.29
CA CYS A 96 -2.42 0.96 -6.50
C CYS A 96 -3.92 1.10 -6.15
N ALA A 97 -4.25 1.74 -5.03
CA ALA A 97 -5.63 2.00 -4.64
C ALA A 97 -6.36 2.90 -5.65
N MET A 98 -5.71 3.99 -6.09
CA MET A 98 -6.25 4.88 -7.12
C MET A 98 -6.52 4.14 -8.44
N PHE A 99 -5.63 3.24 -8.83
CA PHE A 99 -5.82 2.44 -10.04
C PHE A 99 -7.06 1.53 -9.95
N ILE A 100 -7.24 0.83 -8.82
CA ILE A 100 -8.43 -0.03 -8.60
C ILE A 100 -9.72 0.81 -8.58
N ILE A 101 -9.72 1.95 -7.90
CA ILE A 101 -10.89 2.85 -7.86
C ILE A 101 -11.19 3.37 -9.27
N GLY A 102 -10.18 3.74 -10.04
CA GLY A 102 -10.34 4.18 -11.43
C GLY A 102 -10.96 3.11 -12.32
N LEU A 103 -10.52 1.86 -12.20
CA LEU A 103 -11.12 0.72 -12.91
C LEU A 103 -12.57 0.48 -12.51
N LEU A 104 -12.89 0.55 -11.21
CA LEU A 104 -14.26 0.40 -10.72
C LEU A 104 -15.19 1.48 -11.28
N ILE A 105 -14.74 2.74 -11.29
CA ILE A 105 -15.52 3.85 -11.85
C ILE A 105 -15.70 3.67 -13.36
N TYR A 106 -14.64 3.27 -14.07
CA TYR A 106 -14.70 3.03 -15.51
C TYR A 106 -15.72 1.94 -15.87
N GLU A 107 -15.66 0.79 -15.19
CA GLU A 107 -16.60 -0.31 -15.42
C GLU A 107 -18.03 0.07 -15.03
N PHE A 108 -18.20 0.83 -13.94
CA PHE A 108 -19.52 1.33 -13.52
C PHE A 108 -20.12 2.27 -14.58
N VAL A 109 -19.35 3.25 -15.06
CA VAL A 109 -19.81 4.19 -16.10
C VAL A 109 -20.12 3.43 -17.38
N ARG A 110 -19.25 2.49 -17.79
CA ARG A 110 -19.47 1.65 -18.96
C ARG A 110 -20.75 0.82 -18.84
N SER A 111 -21.01 0.24 -17.67
CA SER A 111 -22.22 -0.53 -17.40
C SER A 111 -23.48 0.33 -17.48
N ILE A 112 -23.42 1.60 -17.10
CA ILE A 112 -24.55 2.54 -17.23
C ILE A 112 -24.73 3.00 -18.68
N LEU A 113 -23.64 3.17 -19.44
CA LEU A 113 -23.69 3.68 -20.82
C LEU A 113 -24.09 2.61 -21.85
N LEU A 114 -23.88 1.33 -21.53
CA LEU A 114 -24.30 0.19 -22.35
C LEU A 114 -25.73 -0.31 -22.04
N TYR A 115 -26.40 0.28 -21.05
CA TYR A 115 -27.79 -0.03 -20.67
C TYR A 115 -28.69 1.18 -20.96
#